data_AF-A0A351SIZ8-F1
#
_entry.id   AF-A0A351SIZ8-F1
#
_cell.length_a   1.000
_cell.length_b   1.000
_cell.length_c   1.000
_cell.angle_alpha   90.00
_cell.angle_beta   90.00
_cell.angle_gamma   90.00
#
_symmetry.space_group_name_H-M   'P 1'
#
loop_
_entity.id
_entity.type
_entity.pdbx_description
1 polymer ?
#
loop_
_entity_poly.entity_id
_entity_poly.type
_entity_poly.pdbx_seq_one_letter_code
_entity_poly.pdbx_strand_id
1 'polypeptide(L)'
;MDRRPGFDLMASHRRRGDRSQRNEDRYLFLEALLAARQCFYISYIGQGIRENTHQPPSVMVSELLDYINLNCETAVSGDLPAESLTTWHLLQGFDPRYFEQDSNLFSYASDYLQASHQLQETNKKDGRFFDQPLSRPEYQATVSLESFIRAFTNPASHLLQVCLGVYLARPHERPDPREPFHLGRFEEEALALKLMTLHQAGVDVVVSRRLDRASGTLPEGVIGDHLFAKQAGVVKKLLHHMERPPFQSQPESIAIDVDLGLFRLSGPLTVWDGFVQADYLPSKSNARGRLAAWIKHLVIQVQSQGVGESFFFRTDEQYRLRPVERPMDHLRGLANLYSLMSQQPVHFFPKSSMAFAEQLQKKDDGAAALRKARENWWGGKNNKPFPESQNPYYQLLFGQTDPLDEVFMETAEQVIMPLLDHSEKLV
;
A
#
# COMPACT_ATOMS: atom_id res chain seq x y z
N MET A 1 38.45 25.54 -8.18
CA MET A 1 39.03 26.00 -9.46
C MET A 1 38.74 27.48 -9.60
N ASP A 2 39.78 28.33 -9.58
CA ASP A 2 39.69 29.79 -9.76
C ASP A 2 39.38 30.09 -11.24
N ARG A 3 38.10 30.03 -11.62
CA ARG A 3 37.65 30.20 -13.02
C ARG A 3 37.44 31.68 -13.27
N ARG A 4 38.52 32.40 -13.54
CA ARG A 4 38.46 33.82 -13.89
C ARG A 4 38.00 34.02 -15.34
N PRO A 5 37.34 35.14 -15.65
CA PRO A 5 36.95 35.45 -17.02
C PRO A 5 38.17 35.46 -17.95
N GLY A 6 38.07 34.89 -19.15
CA GLY A 6 39.19 34.77 -20.09
C GLY A 6 39.78 36.09 -20.60
N PHE A 7 39.17 37.22 -20.25
CA PHE A 7 39.63 38.57 -20.56
C PHE A 7 40.37 39.25 -19.39
N ASP A 8 40.60 38.54 -18.28
CA ASP A 8 41.41 39.04 -17.16
C ASP A 8 42.91 39.07 -17.57
N LEU A 9 43.34 40.18 -18.17
CA LEU A 9 44.72 40.40 -18.58
C LEU A 9 45.70 40.46 -17.40
N MET A 10 45.22 40.76 -16.18
CA MET A 10 46.03 40.71 -14.96
C MET A 10 46.35 39.26 -14.57
N ALA A 11 45.42 38.32 -14.78
CA ALA A 11 45.69 36.90 -14.59
C ALA A 11 46.76 36.36 -15.57
N SER A 12 46.80 36.90 -16.80
CA SER A 12 47.80 36.52 -17.82
C SER A 12 49.21 37.09 -17.57
N HIS A 13 49.32 38.22 -16.86
CA HIS A 13 50.61 38.88 -16.55
C HIS A 13 50.73 39.21 -15.06
N ARG A 14 50.69 38.17 -14.21
CA ARG A 14 50.73 38.35 -12.75
C ARG A 14 51.97 39.08 -12.26
N ARG A 15 51.75 40.02 -11.34
CA ARG A 15 52.77 40.78 -10.61
C ARG A 15 52.67 40.53 -9.11
N ARG A 16 53.73 40.88 -8.37
CA ARG A 16 53.70 40.87 -6.90
C ARG A 16 52.63 41.85 -6.40
N GLY A 17 51.75 41.39 -5.51
CA GLY A 17 50.62 42.16 -5.00
C GLY A 17 49.26 41.80 -5.64
N ASP A 18 49.26 41.06 -6.75
CA ASP A 18 48.01 40.62 -7.36
C ASP A 18 47.30 39.56 -6.52
N ARG A 19 45.98 39.75 -6.33
CA ARG A 19 45.16 38.82 -5.57
C ARG A 19 44.96 37.50 -6.30
N SER A 20 45.12 36.41 -5.56
CA SER A 20 44.96 35.05 -6.06
C SER A 20 44.17 34.26 -5.05
N GLN A 21 42.90 33.97 -5.35
CA GLN A 21 42.02 33.21 -4.44
C GLN A 21 42.67 31.90 -4.01
N ARG A 22 43.27 31.17 -4.97
CA ARG A 22 44.05 29.96 -4.65
C ARG A 22 45.17 30.22 -3.64
N ASN A 23 45.91 31.32 -3.74
CA ASN A 23 47.03 31.59 -2.82
C ASN A 23 46.51 32.10 -1.48
N GLU A 24 45.44 32.88 -1.49
CA GLU A 24 44.73 33.34 -0.29
C GLU A 24 44.20 32.14 0.51
N ASP A 25 43.51 31.19 -0.13
CA ASP A 25 43.02 29.96 0.53
C ASP A 25 44.17 29.10 1.10
N ARG A 26 45.28 28.96 0.36
CA ARG A 26 46.48 28.26 0.85
C ARG A 26 47.11 28.98 2.04
N TYR A 27 47.14 30.31 1.98
CA TYR A 27 47.69 31.13 3.05
C TYR A 27 46.81 31.07 4.30
N LEU A 28 45.47 31.09 4.15
CA LEU A 28 44.53 30.91 5.25
C LEU A 28 44.71 29.56 5.95
N PHE A 29 44.97 28.49 5.21
CA PHE A 29 45.28 27.18 5.82
C PHE A 29 46.57 27.25 6.67
N LEU A 30 47.61 27.91 6.17
CA LEU A 30 48.84 28.13 6.91
C LEU A 30 48.62 29.02 8.14
N GLU A 31 47.86 30.10 8.02
CA GLU A 31 47.51 30.97 9.15
C GLU A 31 46.75 30.20 10.23
N ALA A 32 45.78 29.37 9.85
CA ALA A 32 45.04 28.53 10.78
C ALA A 32 45.96 27.55 11.52
N LEU A 33 46.92 26.94 10.81
CA LEU A 33 47.94 26.07 11.41
C LEU A 33 48.85 26.83 12.39
N LEU A 34 49.32 28.03 12.02
CA LEU A 34 50.18 28.87 12.88
C LEU A 34 49.44 29.48 14.08
N ALA A 35 48.13 29.70 13.96
CA ALA A 35 47.30 30.25 15.02
C ALA A 35 46.93 29.20 16.08
N ALA A 36 46.88 27.92 15.71
CA ALA A 36 46.57 26.83 16.63
C ALA A 36 47.64 26.72 17.73
N ARG A 37 47.21 26.83 19.01
CA ARG A 37 48.12 26.81 20.16
C ARG A 37 48.20 25.46 20.87
N GLN A 38 47.09 24.72 20.89
CA GLN A 38 46.97 23.48 21.65
C GLN A 38 46.59 22.31 20.76
N CYS A 39 45.61 22.49 19.87
CA CYS A 39 45.13 21.45 18.97
C CYS A 39 44.77 22.07 17.62
N PHE A 40 45.15 21.41 16.53
CA PHE A 40 44.72 21.74 15.18
C PHE A 40 43.90 20.56 14.63
N TYR A 41 42.58 20.71 14.64
CA TYR A 41 41.64 19.67 14.23
C TYR A 41 41.24 19.85 12.76
N ILE A 42 41.35 18.79 11.96
CA ILE A 42 40.97 18.77 10.54
C ILE A 42 40.00 17.61 10.33
N SER A 43 38.88 17.88 9.64
CA SER A 43 37.93 16.86 9.21
C SER A 43 37.58 17.03 7.73
N TYR A 44 37.33 15.92 7.04
CA TYR A 44 36.82 15.92 5.66
C TYR A 44 35.91 14.71 5.44
N ILE A 45 35.09 14.75 4.40
CA ILE A 45 34.27 13.61 3.97
C ILE A 45 35.17 12.69 3.14
N GLY A 46 35.52 11.53 3.70
CA GLY A 46 36.41 10.56 3.05
C GLY A 46 35.71 9.57 2.12
N GLN A 47 34.38 9.48 2.15
CA GLN A 47 33.58 8.54 1.34
C GLN A 47 32.24 9.13 0.91
N GLY A 48 31.80 8.82 -0.31
CA GLY A 48 30.48 9.20 -0.81
C GLY A 48 29.36 8.35 -0.18
N ILE A 49 28.36 9.00 0.43
CA ILE A 49 27.27 8.32 1.16
C ILE A 49 26.42 7.34 0.31
N ARG A 50 26.39 7.52 -1.02
CA ARG A 50 25.60 6.67 -1.94
C ARG A 50 26.41 5.56 -2.58
N GLU A 51 27.61 5.88 -3.06
CA GLU A 51 28.42 5.00 -3.92
C GLU A 51 29.59 4.38 -3.16
N ASN A 52 29.79 4.76 -1.89
CA ASN A 52 30.91 4.34 -1.06
C ASN A 52 32.29 4.60 -1.68
N THR A 53 32.36 5.53 -2.64
CA THR A 53 33.60 5.88 -3.35
C THR A 53 34.49 6.72 -2.46
N HIS A 54 35.79 6.39 -2.45
CA HIS A 54 36.79 7.14 -1.68
C HIS A 54 36.93 8.57 -2.21
N GLN A 55 36.90 9.54 -1.31
CA GLN A 55 37.08 10.95 -1.59
C GLN A 55 38.39 11.42 -0.93
N PRO A 56 39.41 11.81 -1.72
CA PRO A 56 40.66 12.28 -1.17
C PRO A 56 40.44 13.61 -0.41
N PRO A 57 41.26 13.89 0.61
CA PRO A 57 41.22 15.18 1.28
C PRO A 57 41.64 16.32 0.34
N SER A 58 41.46 17.56 0.79
CA SER A 58 42.00 18.73 0.10
C SER A 58 43.51 18.61 -0.06
N VAL A 59 44.04 19.14 -1.17
CA VAL A 59 45.49 19.12 -1.48
C VAL A 59 46.33 19.70 -0.33
N MET A 60 45.85 20.71 0.41
CA MET A 60 46.58 21.25 1.56
C MET A 60 46.73 20.26 2.71
N VAL A 61 45.69 19.47 2.95
CA VAL A 61 45.70 18.44 3.98
C VAL A 61 46.62 17.31 3.53
N SER A 62 46.58 16.90 2.26
CA SER A 62 47.55 15.94 1.71
C SER A 62 49.00 16.40 1.88
N GLU A 63 49.33 17.65 1.49
CA GLU A 63 50.68 18.21 1.65
C GLU A 63 51.14 18.23 3.13
N LEU A 64 50.22 18.52 4.06
CA LEU A 64 50.51 18.48 5.50
C LEU A 64 50.77 17.05 6.00
N LEU A 65 49.94 16.09 5.60
CA LEU A 65 50.11 14.68 5.96
C LEU A 65 51.42 14.11 5.38
N ASP A 66 51.76 14.47 4.14
CA ASP A 66 53.03 14.10 3.51
C ASP A 66 54.23 14.71 4.26
N TYR A 67 54.13 15.97 4.68
CA TYR A 67 55.17 16.62 5.49
C TYR A 67 55.36 15.92 6.84
N ILE A 68 54.27 15.53 7.51
CA ILE A 68 54.32 14.77 8.77
C ILE A 68 54.99 13.41 8.56
N ASN A 69 54.64 12.68 7.50
CA ASN A 69 55.25 11.39 7.18
C ASN A 69 56.77 11.46 6.94
N LEU A 70 57.26 12.57 6.39
CA LEU A 70 58.68 12.76 6.09
C LEU A 70 59.51 13.18 7.32
N ASN A 71 58.89 13.82 8.31
CA ASN A 71 59.62 14.52 9.39
C ASN A 71 59.29 14.00 10.80
N CYS A 72 58.39 13.02 10.93
CA CYS A 72 58.00 12.43 12.20
C CYS A 72 58.20 10.91 12.19
N GLU A 73 58.35 10.34 13.38
CA GLU A 73 58.49 8.89 13.57
C GLU A 73 57.35 8.39 14.48
N THR A 74 56.90 7.16 14.23
CA THR A 74 55.92 6.46 15.08
C THR A 74 56.65 5.56 16.08
N ALA A 75 56.02 5.28 17.23
CA ALA A 75 56.57 4.35 18.22
C ALA A 75 56.58 2.88 17.73
N VAL A 76 55.81 2.58 16.68
CA VAL A 76 55.67 1.25 16.09
C VAL A 76 56.38 1.24 14.73
N SER A 77 57.42 0.42 14.61
CA SER A 77 58.23 0.32 13.39
C SER A 77 57.39 -0.21 12.22
N GLY A 78 57.13 0.62 11.21
CA GLY A 78 56.48 0.24 9.95
C GLY A 78 55.24 1.04 9.58
N ASP A 79 54.66 1.79 10.52
CA ASP A 79 53.45 2.58 10.28
C ASP A 79 53.78 4.02 9.88
N LEU A 80 53.02 4.57 8.92
CA LEU A 80 53.13 5.97 8.53
C LEU A 80 52.57 6.89 9.63
N PRO A 81 53.31 7.92 10.08
CA PRO A 81 52.85 8.85 11.12
C PRO A 81 51.48 9.47 10.83
N ALA A 82 51.20 9.85 9.58
CA ALA A 82 49.92 10.43 9.18
C ALA A 82 48.74 9.46 9.33
N GLU A 83 48.94 8.16 9.09
CA GLU A 83 47.89 7.15 9.25
C GLU A 83 47.51 6.99 10.73
N SER A 84 48.51 7.03 11.63
CA SER A 84 48.27 6.96 13.08
C SER A 84 47.51 8.18 13.64
N LEU A 85 47.58 9.32 12.96
CA LEU A 85 46.85 10.55 13.31
C LEU A 85 45.45 10.63 12.66
N THR A 86 45.15 9.72 11.72
CA THR A 86 43.91 9.75 10.95
C THR A 86 42.87 8.84 11.58
N THR A 87 41.76 9.42 12.06
CA THR A 87 40.62 8.65 12.59
C THR A 87 39.51 8.56 11.54
N TRP A 88 39.15 7.33 11.14
CA TRP A 88 38.02 7.07 10.26
C TRP A 88 36.73 6.95 11.06
N HIS A 89 35.91 8.00 11.02
CA HIS A 89 34.59 8.02 11.63
C HIS A 89 33.56 7.24 10.82
N LEU A 90 32.65 6.59 11.52
CA LEU A 90 31.59 5.74 10.96
C LEU A 90 30.35 6.55 10.62
N LEU A 91 29.59 6.09 9.62
CA LEU A 91 28.42 6.80 9.11
C LEU A 91 27.31 6.99 10.16
N GLN A 92 27.09 5.98 11.00
CA GLN A 92 26.04 6.00 12.03
C GLN A 92 26.66 6.37 13.39
N GLY A 93 26.14 7.42 14.02
CA GLY A 93 26.62 7.87 15.33
C GLY A 93 26.30 6.91 16.50
N PHE A 94 25.42 5.93 16.27
CA PHE A 94 25.06 4.88 17.23
C PHE A 94 25.79 3.55 16.97
N ASP A 95 26.79 3.51 16.09
CA ASP A 95 27.62 2.32 15.89
C ASP A 95 28.29 1.91 17.22
N PRO A 96 28.23 0.63 17.63
CA PRO A 96 28.79 0.16 18.90
C PRO A 96 30.23 0.54 19.17
N ARG A 97 31.04 0.67 18.12
CA ARG A 97 32.45 1.06 18.24
C ARG A 97 32.65 2.44 18.88
N TYR A 98 31.65 3.31 18.90
CA TYR A 98 31.72 4.59 19.63
C TYR A 98 31.53 4.48 21.14
N PHE A 99 31.20 3.30 21.65
CA PHE A 99 30.84 3.07 23.06
C PHE A 99 31.63 1.92 23.70
N GLU A 100 32.62 1.37 22.99
CA GLU A 100 33.53 0.33 23.48
C GLU A 100 34.72 0.98 24.22
N GLN A 101 35.13 0.38 25.35
CA GLN A 101 36.20 0.94 26.20
C GLN A 101 37.58 0.95 25.51
N ASP A 102 37.83 0.02 24.59
CA ASP A 102 39.11 -0.15 23.91
C ASP A 102 39.14 0.48 22.51
N SER A 103 38.12 1.26 22.15
CA SER A 103 38.01 1.88 20.83
C SER A 103 38.59 3.29 20.81
N ASN A 104 39.26 3.62 19.70
CA ASN A 104 39.70 5.00 19.41
C ASN A 104 38.53 5.92 19.01
N LEU A 105 37.33 5.36 18.85
CA LEU A 105 36.11 6.09 18.58
C LEU A 105 35.30 6.21 19.88
N PHE A 106 34.87 7.43 20.21
CA PHE A 106 34.02 7.68 21.37
C PHE A 106 32.88 8.64 21.02
N SER A 107 31.76 8.52 21.73
CA SER A 107 30.66 9.47 21.67
C SER A 107 30.13 9.77 23.07
N TYR A 108 29.80 11.04 23.31
CA TYR A 108 29.15 11.50 24.54
C TYR A 108 27.62 11.52 24.42
N ALA A 109 27.06 11.14 23.28
CA ALA A 109 25.62 11.17 23.05
C ALA A 109 24.94 9.97 23.72
N SER A 110 24.27 10.21 24.85
CA SER A 110 23.53 9.18 25.61
C SER A 110 22.47 8.48 24.78
N ASP A 111 21.78 9.22 23.90
CA ASP A 111 20.70 8.66 23.08
C ASP A 111 21.25 7.67 22.05
N TYR A 112 22.48 7.89 21.58
CA TYR A 112 23.18 6.96 20.70
C TYR A 112 23.72 5.74 21.44
N LEU A 113 24.17 5.89 22.69
CA LEU A 113 24.52 4.75 23.54
C LEU A 113 23.32 3.83 23.74
N GLN A 114 22.14 4.41 24.04
CA GLN A 114 20.89 3.65 24.17
C GLN A 114 20.52 2.91 22.87
N ALA A 115 20.57 3.60 21.73
CA ALA A 115 20.31 2.98 20.43
C ALA A 115 21.31 1.87 20.10
N SER A 116 22.58 2.06 20.46
CA SER A 116 23.65 1.09 20.24
C SER A 116 23.44 -0.19 21.04
N HIS A 117 23.11 -0.08 22.32
CA HIS A 117 22.75 -1.22 23.16
C HIS A 117 21.53 -1.97 22.61
N GLN A 118 20.48 -1.24 22.21
CA GLN A 118 19.30 -1.88 21.60
C GLN A 118 19.63 -2.64 20.32
N LEU A 119 20.52 -2.11 19.47
CA LEU A 119 20.97 -2.79 18.25
C LEU A 119 21.68 -4.11 18.56
N GLN A 120 22.46 -4.17 19.64
CA GLN A 120 23.12 -5.39 20.09
C GLN A 120 22.15 -6.38 20.76
N GLU A 121 21.13 -5.88 21.47
CA GLU A 121 20.11 -6.70 22.15
C GLU A 121 19.05 -7.27 21.19
N THR A 122 18.75 -6.59 20.07
CA THR A 122 17.64 -6.91 19.16
C THR A 122 17.81 -8.18 18.32
N ASN A 123 18.76 -9.05 18.64
CA ASN A 123 18.92 -10.31 17.91
C ASN A 123 17.76 -11.31 18.14
N LYS A 124 16.81 -11.06 19.06
CA LYS A 124 15.62 -11.92 19.26
C LYS A 124 14.43 -11.17 19.87
N LYS A 125 13.52 -10.71 19.03
CA LYS A 125 12.06 -10.80 19.22
C LYS A 125 11.42 -10.56 17.87
N ASP A 126 10.82 -11.61 17.29
CA ASP A 126 9.86 -11.45 16.20
C ASP A 126 8.77 -10.51 16.73
N GLY A 127 8.87 -9.22 16.41
CA GLY A 127 7.95 -8.18 16.85
C GLY A 127 6.60 -8.34 16.14
N ARG A 128 5.90 -9.42 16.43
CA ARG A 128 4.53 -9.65 15.94
C ARG A 128 3.67 -8.53 16.49
N PHE A 129 2.89 -7.90 15.61
CA PHE A 129 1.99 -6.82 16.00
C PHE A 129 0.88 -7.34 16.96
N PHE A 130 0.59 -8.64 16.92
CA PHE A 130 -0.30 -9.35 17.84
C PHE A 130 0.41 -10.56 18.44
N ASP A 131 0.51 -10.60 19.78
CA ASP A 131 1.00 -11.78 20.52
C ASP A 131 -0.14 -12.72 20.93
N GLN A 132 -1.33 -12.16 21.19
CA GLN A 132 -2.53 -12.88 21.59
C GLN A 132 -3.76 -12.26 20.94
N PRO A 133 -4.84 -13.04 20.73
CA PRO A 133 -6.12 -12.51 20.24
C PRO A 133 -6.69 -11.49 21.23
N LEU A 134 -7.37 -10.46 20.70
CA LEU A 134 -8.16 -9.54 21.51
C LEU A 134 -9.32 -10.28 22.18
N SER A 135 -9.72 -9.81 23.36
CA SER A 135 -10.93 -10.31 24.00
C SER A 135 -12.15 -10.07 23.11
N ARG A 136 -13.05 -11.06 23.07
CA ARG A 136 -14.30 -10.93 22.32
C ARG A 136 -15.10 -9.74 22.87
N PRO A 137 -15.59 -8.82 22.03
CA PRO A 137 -16.45 -7.75 22.50
C PRO A 137 -17.76 -8.34 23.06
N GLU A 138 -18.07 -8.01 24.32
CA GLU A 138 -19.26 -8.51 25.02
C GLU A 138 -20.59 -7.97 24.43
N TYR A 139 -20.55 -6.87 23.66
CA TYR A 139 -21.73 -6.04 23.38
C TYR A 139 -22.22 -5.99 21.92
N GLN A 140 -21.68 -6.80 21.00
CA GLN A 140 -22.20 -6.82 19.62
C GLN A 140 -23.35 -7.83 19.47
N ALA A 141 -24.51 -7.51 20.07
CA ALA A 141 -25.73 -8.30 19.85
C ALA A 141 -26.23 -8.21 18.39
N THR A 142 -25.90 -7.12 17.69
CA THR A 142 -26.35 -6.89 16.31
C THR A 142 -25.24 -6.25 15.46
N VAL A 143 -25.00 -6.82 14.29
CA VAL A 143 -24.03 -6.35 13.29
C VAL A 143 -24.78 -5.99 12.01
N SER A 144 -24.46 -4.84 11.41
CA SER A 144 -25.10 -4.47 10.15
C SER A 144 -24.56 -5.28 8.97
N LEU A 145 -25.42 -5.63 8.00
CA LEU A 145 -25.02 -6.32 6.77
C LEU A 145 -23.89 -5.58 6.04
N GLU A 146 -23.97 -4.25 6.00
CA GLU A 146 -22.92 -3.43 5.39
C GLU A 146 -21.57 -3.56 6.11
N SER A 147 -21.56 -3.50 7.45
CA SER A 147 -20.33 -3.65 8.24
C SER A 147 -19.75 -5.06 8.10
N PHE A 148 -20.62 -6.07 8.08
CA PHE A 148 -20.23 -7.46 7.87
C PHE A 148 -19.57 -7.63 6.49
N ILE A 149 -20.21 -7.18 5.41
CA ILE A 149 -19.63 -7.21 4.06
C ILE A 149 -18.30 -6.44 4.03
N ARG A 150 -18.25 -5.23 4.59
CA ARG A 150 -17.05 -4.39 4.61
C ARG A 150 -15.88 -5.12 5.26
N ALA A 151 -16.11 -5.85 6.35
CA ALA A 151 -15.07 -6.63 7.01
C ALA A 151 -14.46 -7.70 6.09
N PHE A 152 -15.28 -8.43 5.33
CA PHE A 152 -14.79 -9.41 4.37
C PHE A 152 -14.06 -8.79 3.16
N THR A 153 -14.35 -7.54 2.79
CA THR A 153 -13.64 -6.89 1.68
C THR A 153 -12.21 -6.46 2.04
N ASN A 154 -11.92 -6.30 3.33
CA ASN A 154 -10.59 -5.97 3.86
C ASN A 154 -10.49 -6.30 5.37
N PRO A 155 -10.22 -7.56 5.75
CA PRO A 155 -10.23 -7.99 7.15
C PRO A 155 -9.22 -7.26 8.03
N ALA A 156 -8.02 -6.97 7.50
CA ALA A 156 -7.00 -6.23 8.24
C ALA A 156 -7.43 -4.79 8.56
N SER A 157 -8.09 -4.13 7.61
CA SER A 157 -8.64 -2.79 7.85
C SER A 157 -9.79 -2.83 8.84
N HIS A 158 -10.60 -3.90 8.88
CA HIS A 158 -11.66 -4.05 9.88
C HIS A 158 -11.07 -4.17 11.29
N LEU A 159 -10.12 -5.09 11.49
CA LEU A 159 -9.43 -5.26 12.76
C LEU A 159 -8.80 -3.95 13.25
N LEU A 160 -8.04 -3.28 12.39
CA LEU A 160 -7.34 -2.06 12.77
C LEU A 160 -8.29 -0.86 12.96
N GLN A 161 -9.21 -0.59 12.04
CA GLN A 161 -10.06 0.60 12.12
C GLN A 161 -11.23 0.42 13.08
N VAL A 162 -11.92 -0.72 13.04
CA VAL A 162 -13.18 -0.93 13.78
C VAL A 162 -12.90 -1.46 15.18
N CYS A 163 -11.96 -2.40 15.33
CA CYS A 163 -11.68 -3.00 16.64
C CYS A 163 -10.64 -2.21 17.45
N LEU A 164 -9.61 -1.66 16.79
CA LEU A 164 -8.52 -0.93 17.47
C LEU A 164 -8.57 0.60 17.31
N GLY A 165 -9.41 1.15 16.44
CA GLY A 165 -9.46 2.60 16.17
C GLY A 165 -8.21 3.16 15.48
N VAL A 166 -7.41 2.30 14.85
CA VAL A 166 -6.17 2.65 14.14
C VAL A 166 -6.46 2.95 12.68
N TYR A 167 -6.17 4.19 12.28
CA TYR A 167 -6.30 4.65 10.90
C TYR A 167 -4.92 4.96 10.34
N LEU A 168 -4.52 4.23 9.31
CA LEU A 168 -3.27 4.49 8.61
C LEU A 168 -3.43 5.70 7.71
N ALA A 169 -2.64 6.74 7.97
CA ALA A 169 -2.63 7.96 7.16
C ALA A 169 -2.33 7.60 5.71
N ARG A 170 -3.21 8.02 4.80
CA ARG A 170 -2.90 7.98 3.38
C ARG A 170 -2.03 9.19 3.08
N PRO A 171 -0.93 9.04 2.33
CA PRO A 171 -0.22 10.20 1.83
C PRO A 171 -1.23 11.07 1.07
N HIS A 172 -1.31 12.35 1.41
CA HIS A 172 -2.15 13.28 0.69
C HIS A 172 -1.69 13.30 -0.76
N GLU A 173 -2.54 12.81 -1.67
CA GLU A 173 -2.35 13.03 -3.09
C GLU A 173 -2.42 14.53 -3.32
N ARG A 174 -1.31 15.10 -3.81
CA ARG A 174 -1.32 16.50 -4.24
C ARG A 174 -2.21 16.57 -5.47
N PRO A 175 -3.15 17.53 -5.54
CA PRO A 175 -3.91 17.75 -6.75
C PRO A 175 -2.94 17.95 -7.92
N ASP A 176 -3.24 17.36 -9.08
CA ASP A 176 -2.47 17.69 -10.29
C ASP A 176 -2.67 19.19 -10.56
N PRO A 177 -1.59 19.98 -10.70
CA PRO A 177 -1.72 21.42 -10.99
C PRO A 177 -2.27 21.69 -12.40
N ARG A 178 -2.47 20.67 -13.23
CA ARG A 178 -2.96 20.77 -14.60
C ARG A 178 -4.42 20.33 -14.69
N GLU A 179 -5.11 20.87 -15.68
CA GLU A 179 -6.44 20.39 -16.07
C GLU A 179 -6.38 18.93 -16.57
N PRO A 180 -7.47 18.15 -16.39
CA PRO A 180 -7.52 16.77 -16.86
C PRO A 180 -7.58 16.73 -18.40
N PHE A 181 -6.65 15.99 -19.02
CA PHE A 181 -6.67 15.67 -20.46
C PHE A 181 -7.25 14.29 -20.77
N HIS A 182 -7.36 13.45 -19.74
CA HIS A 182 -7.92 12.11 -19.78
C HIS A 182 -8.56 11.83 -18.42
N LEU A 183 -9.44 10.83 -18.36
CA LEU A 183 -9.95 10.32 -17.09
C LEU A 183 -9.11 9.14 -16.65
N GLY A 184 -8.61 9.19 -15.42
CA GLY A 184 -8.05 8.03 -14.74
C GLY A 184 -9.13 6.97 -14.51
N ARG A 185 -8.72 5.72 -14.24
CA ARG A 185 -9.67 4.61 -14.02
C ARG A 185 -10.71 4.91 -12.93
N PHE A 186 -10.29 5.51 -11.82
CA PHE A 186 -11.21 5.84 -10.72
C PHE A 186 -12.19 6.96 -11.10
N GLU A 187 -11.77 7.91 -11.92
CA GLU A 187 -12.63 8.99 -12.43
C GLU A 187 -13.63 8.45 -13.46
N GLU A 188 -13.20 7.52 -14.32
CA GLU A 188 -14.10 6.80 -15.22
C GLU A 188 -15.17 6.01 -14.44
N GLU A 189 -14.77 5.25 -13.42
CA GLU A 189 -15.68 4.48 -12.56
C GLU A 189 -16.65 5.42 -11.79
N ALA A 190 -16.15 6.54 -11.26
CA ALA A 190 -16.97 7.53 -10.55
C ALA A 190 -17.98 8.24 -11.48
N LEU A 191 -17.55 8.62 -12.68
CA LEU A 191 -18.43 9.21 -13.69
C LEU A 191 -19.52 8.22 -14.09
N ALA A 192 -19.18 6.96 -14.35
CA ALA A 192 -20.15 5.96 -14.73
C ALA A 192 -21.17 5.67 -13.60
N LEU A 193 -20.74 5.65 -12.33
CA LEU A 193 -21.64 5.50 -11.18
C LEU A 193 -22.59 6.71 -11.03
N LYS A 194 -22.08 7.92 -11.24
CA LYS A 194 -22.90 9.15 -11.26
C LYS A 194 -23.94 9.10 -12.39
N LEU A 195 -23.54 8.74 -13.60
CA LEU A 195 -24.44 8.60 -14.75
C LEU A 195 -25.53 7.55 -14.51
N MET A 196 -25.16 6.46 -13.86
CA MET A 196 -26.12 5.42 -13.47
C MET A 196 -27.17 5.96 -12.48
N THR A 197 -26.72 6.69 -11.45
CA THR A 197 -27.61 7.31 -10.46
C THR A 197 -28.55 8.33 -11.11
N LEU A 198 -28.03 9.17 -12.00
CA LEU A 198 -28.81 10.16 -12.75
C LEU A 198 -29.84 9.50 -13.67
N HIS A 199 -29.46 8.42 -14.34
CA HIS A 199 -30.39 7.65 -15.18
C HIS A 199 -31.54 7.05 -14.36
N GLN A 200 -31.25 6.48 -13.19
CA GLN A 200 -32.28 5.93 -12.29
C GLN A 200 -33.23 7.01 -11.75
N ALA A 201 -32.73 8.22 -11.56
CA ALA A 201 -33.54 9.39 -11.21
C ALA A 201 -34.32 9.97 -12.41
N GLY A 202 -34.23 9.36 -13.60
CA GLY A 202 -34.92 9.82 -14.81
C GLY A 202 -34.32 11.09 -15.44
N VAL A 203 -33.08 11.45 -15.10
CA VAL A 203 -32.41 12.63 -15.64
C VAL A 203 -31.92 12.36 -17.06
N ASP A 204 -32.30 13.23 -17.99
CA ASP A 204 -31.90 13.13 -19.40
C ASP A 204 -30.36 13.21 -19.57
N VAL A 205 -29.84 12.41 -20.50
CA VAL A 205 -28.39 12.30 -20.76
C VAL A 205 -27.76 13.63 -21.18
N VAL A 206 -28.49 14.51 -21.86
CA VAL A 206 -28.02 15.84 -22.27
C VAL A 206 -27.86 16.75 -21.05
N VAL A 207 -28.76 16.63 -20.08
CA VAL A 207 -28.69 17.37 -18.80
C VAL A 207 -27.52 16.86 -17.97
N SER A 208 -27.37 15.54 -17.84
CA SER A 208 -26.24 14.90 -17.15
C SER A 208 -24.89 15.36 -17.72
N ARG A 209 -24.76 15.41 -19.05
CA ARG A 209 -23.56 15.94 -19.72
C ARG A 209 -23.26 17.39 -19.35
N ARG A 210 -24.28 18.26 -19.32
CA ARG A 210 -24.09 19.66 -18.94
C ARG A 210 -23.63 19.79 -17.49
N LEU A 211 -24.19 18.97 -16.59
CA LEU A 211 -23.82 18.95 -15.18
C LEU A 211 -22.36 18.50 -14.97
N ASP A 212 -21.92 17.44 -15.65
CA ASP A 212 -20.54 16.94 -15.57
C ASP A 212 -19.52 17.89 -16.19
N ARG A 213 -19.89 18.56 -17.28
CA ARG A 213 -19.04 19.60 -17.86
C ARG A 213 -18.88 20.80 -16.92
N ALA A 214 -19.95 21.19 -16.23
CA ALA A 214 -19.92 22.28 -15.26
C ALA A 214 -19.14 21.95 -13.99
N SER A 215 -18.92 20.68 -13.65
CA SER A 215 -18.15 20.28 -12.46
C SER A 215 -16.63 20.35 -12.66
N GLY A 216 -16.14 20.60 -13.88
CA GLY A 216 -14.71 20.63 -14.19
C GLY A 216 -14.01 19.28 -14.12
N THR A 217 -14.77 18.18 -14.02
CA THR A 217 -14.23 16.81 -13.96
C THR A 217 -13.85 16.28 -15.34
N LEU A 218 -14.56 16.71 -16.38
CA LEU A 218 -14.30 16.32 -17.75
C LEU A 218 -13.31 17.28 -18.42
N PRO A 219 -12.41 16.78 -19.30
CA PRO A 219 -11.61 17.64 -20.17
C PRO A 219 -12.49 18.58 -21.01
N GLU A 220 -11.99 19.76 -21.36
CA GLU A 220 -12.74 20.69 -22.19
C GLU A 220 -12.93 20.20 -23.65
N GLY A 221 -13.99 20.69 -24.28
CA GLY A 221 -14.27 20.49 -25.70
C GLY A 221 -14.65 19.06 -26.09
N VAL A 222 -14.27 18.68 -27.32
CA VAL A 222 -14.67 17.42 -27.97
C VAL A 222 -14.15 16.18 -27.23
N ILE A 223 -13.01 16.30 -26.55
CA ILE A 223 -12.41 15.20 -25.80
C ILE A 223 -13.32 14.82 -24.62
N GLY A 224 -13.79 15.81 -23.86
CA GLY A 224 -14.75 15.59 -22.77
C GLY A 224 -16.06 14.98 -23.24
N ASP A 225 -16.59 15.47 -24.37
CA ASP A 225 -17.81 14.92 -24.98
C ASP A 225 -17.64 13.44 -25.37
N HIS A 226 -16.48 13.07 -25.92
CA HIS A 226 -16.18 11.69 -26.28
C HIS A 226 -16.04 10.78 -25.04
N LEU A 227 -15.34 11.25 -24.00
CA LEU A 227 -15.17 10.49 -22.75
C LEU A 227 -16.51 10.29 -22.03
N PHE A 228 -17.35 11.32 -21.99
CA PHE A 228 -18.72 11.22 -21.49
C PHE A 228 -19.53 10.20 -22.29
N ALA A 229 -19.53 10.29 -23.63
CA ALA A 229 -20.28 9.39 -24.49
C ALA A 229 -19.83 7.93 -24.33
N LYS A 230 -18.51 7.70 -24.15
CA LYS A 230 -17.95 6.38 -23.84
C LYS A 230 -18.53 5.83 -22.54
N GLN A 231 -18.52 6.58 -21.44
CA GLN A 231 -19.05 6.12 -20.15
C GLN A 231 -20.58 5.98 -20.15
N ALA A 232 -21.30 6.89 -20.81
CA ALA A 232 -22.73 6.74 -21.02
C ALA A 232 -23.08 5.46 -21.80
N GLY A 233 -22.26 5.09 -22.78
CA GLY A 233 -22.38 3.82 -23.51
C GLY A 233 -22.16 2.60 -22.63
N VAL A 234 -21.21 2.64 -21.69
CA VAL A 234 -20.98 1.58 -20.69
C VAL A 234 -22.21 1.42 -19.79
N VAL A 235 -22.71 2.53 -19.24
CA VAL A 235 -23.90 2.53 -18.37
C VAL A 235 -25.13 2.03 -19.11
N LYS A 236 -25.34 2.47 -20.35
CA LYS A 236 -26.46 2.00 -21.19
C LYS A 236 -26.42 0.50 -21.43
N LYS A 237 -25.25 -0.06 -21.77
CA LYS A 237 -25.09 -1.51 -21.95
C LYS A 237 -25.42 -2.28 -20.69
N LEU A 238 -24.94 -1.79 -19.54
CA LEU A 238 -25.14 -2.45 -18.25
C LEU A 238 -26.61 -2.40 -17.82
N LEU A 239 -27.29 -1.26 -18.02
CA LEU A 239 -28.71 -1.11 -17.73
C LEU A 239 -29.62 -1.89 -18.68
N HIS A 240 -29.21 -2.12 -19.93
CA HIS A 240 -30.00 -2.91 -20.87
C HIS A 240 -30.30 -4.33 -20.36
N HIS A 241 -29.44 -4.89 -19.51
CA HIS A 241 -29.69 -6.19 -18.87
C HIS A 241 -30.78 -6.13 -17.79
N MET A 242 -31.00 -4.95 -17.20
CA MET A 242 -32.06 -4.70 -16.22
C MET A 242 -33.42 -4.38 -16.87
N GLU A 243 -33.49 -4.23 -18.19
CA GLU A 243 -34.76 -4.02 -18.90
C GLU A 243 -35.54 -5.33 -19.12
N ARG A 244 -34.98 -6.47 -18.72
CA ARG A 244 -35.54 -7.82 -18.93
C ARG A 244 -35.96 -8.45 -17.60
N PRO A 245 -36.89 -9.42 -17.60
CA PRO A 245 -37.18 -10.22 -16.40
C PRO A 245 -35.90 -10.82 -15.80
N PRO A 246 -35.77 -10.88 -14.47
CA PRO A 246 -36.77 -10.59 -13.43
C PRO A 246 -36.69 -9.16 -12.85
N PHE A 247 -36.31 -8.15 -13.63
CA PHE A 247 -36.11 -6.76 -13.14
C PHE A 247 -37.23 -5.80 -13.58
N GLN A 248 -38.42 -6.33 -13.91
CA GLN A 248 -39.52 -5.52 -14.43
C GLN A 248 -40.26 -4.74 -13.34
N SER A 249 -40.24 -5.22 -12.09
CA SER A 249 -40.80 -4.48 -10.96
C SER A 249 -39.83 -3.43 -10.42
N GLN A 250 -40.37 -2.43 -9.72
CA GLN A 250 -39.53 -1.49 -8.99
C GLN A 250 -38.79 -2.20 -7.86
N PRO A 251 -37.50 -1.87 -7.64
CA PRO A 251 -36.76 -2.43 -6.52
C PRO A 251 -37.39 -2.03 -5.20
N GLU A 252 -37.52 -2.98 -4.28
CA GLU A 252 -37.99 -2.75 -2.92
C GLU A 252 -36.87 -2.99 -1.91
N SER A 253 -36.92 -2.30 -0.77
CA SER A 253 -35.98 -2.51 0.32
C SER A 253 -36.64 -3.36 1.40
N ILE A 254 -36.12 -4.56 1.60
CA ILE A 254 -36.54 -5.46 2.68
C ILE A 254 -35.61 -5.33 3.87
N ALA A 255 -36.16 -5.43 5.08
CA ALA A 255 -35.38 -5.49 6.31
C ALA A 255 -34.93 -6.93 6.56
N ILE A 256 -33.62 -7.12 6.69
CA ILE A 256 -33.03 -8.40 7.08
C ILE A 256 -32.93 -8.44 8.60
N ASP A 257 -33.32 -9.57 9.17
CA ASP A 257 -33.01 -9.98 10.53
C ASP A 257 -32.68 -11.48 10.51
N VAL A 258 -31.40 -11.82 10.71
CA VAL A 258 -30.92 -13.21 10.72
C VAL A 258 -30.11 -13.46 11.98
N ASP A 259 -30.52 -14.45 12.78
CA ASP A 259 -29.78 -14.87 13.98
C ASP A 259 -28.69 -15.90 13.62
N LEU A 260 -27.43 -15.51 13.77
CA LEU A 260 -26.27 -16.36 13.50
C LEU A 260 -25.73 -17.04 14.77
N GLY A 261 -26.41 -16.89 15.91
CA GLY A 261 -26.00 -17.41 17.22
C GLY A 261 -24.90 -16.58 17.88
N LEU A 262 -23.88 -16.16 17.13
CA LEU A 262 -22.83 -15.27 17.65
C LEU A 262 -23.27 -13.81 17.79
N PHE A 263 -24.12 -13.37 16.87
CA PHE A 263 -24.73 -12.05 16.78
C PHE A 263 -25.90 -12.11 15.80
N ARG A 264 -26.75 -11.10 15.82
CA ARG A 264 -27.82 -10.90 14.84
C ARG A 264 -27.33 -10.06 13.68
N LEU A 265 -27.50 -10.51 12.45
CA LEU A 265 -27.20 -9.77 11.24
C LEU A 265 -28.45 -9.00 10.80
N SER A 266 -28.35 -7.69 10.66
CA SER A 266 -29.50 -6.86 10.25
C SER A 266 -29.14 -5.77 9.25
N GLY A 267 -30.14 -5.25 8.54
CA GLY A 267 -29.98 -4.12 7.64
C GLY A 267 -30.88 -4.21 6.40
N PRO A 268 -30.89 -3.16 5.57
CA PRO A 268 -31.67 -3.17 4.35
C PRO A 268 -30.99 -4.02 3.26
N LEU A 269 -31.80 -4.70 2.45
CA LEU A 269 -31.38 -5.28 1.19
C LEU A 269 -32.37 -4.93 0.10
N THR A 270 -31.84 -4.52 -1.05
CA THR A 270 -32.64 -4.22 -2.22
C THR A 270 -32.92 -5.51 -3.00
N VAL A 271 -34.19 -5.76 -3.27
CA VAL A 271 -34.68 -6.94 -4.00
C VAL A 271 -35.66 -6.52 -5.10
N TRP A 272 -35.83 -7.41 -6.07
CA TRP A 272 -36.75 -7.35 -7.21
C TRP A 272 -37.63 -8.59 -7.17
N ASP A 273 -38.87 -8.47 -7.64
CA ASP A 273 -39.81 -9.59 -7.80
C ASP A 273 -39.82 -10.54 -6.57
N GLY A 274 -39.87 -9.97 -5.36
CA GLY A 274 -39.82 -10.69 -4.08
C GLY A 274 -38.42 -11.00 -3.58
N PHE A 275 -37.78 -12.05 -4.09
CA PHE A 275 -36.50 -12.55 -3.56
C PHE A 275 -35.35 -12.59 -4.57
N VAL A 276 -35.44 -11.80 -5.64
CA VAL A 276 -34.32 -11.62 -6.57
C VAL A 276 -33.46 -10.46 -6.12
N GLN A 277 -32.16 -10.66 -5.98
CA GLN A 277 -31.21 -9.60 -5.67
C GLN A 277 -30.33 -9.32 -6.90
N ALA A 278 -30.14 -8.07 -7.27
CA ALA A 278 -29.19 -7.66 -8.30
C ALA A 278 -28.16 -6.68 -7.76
N ASP A 279 -26.90 -6.91 -8.15
CA ASP A 279 -25.80 -5.99 -7.88
C ASP A 279 -25.15 -5.60 -9.21
N TYR A 280 -25.31 -4.35 -9.59
CA TYR A 280 -24.86 -3.81 -10.86
C TYR A 280 -23.90 -2.64 -10.60
N LEU A 281 -22.70 -2.70 -11.16
CA LEU A 281 -21.71 -1.63 -11.02
C LEU A 281 -20.95 -1.46 -12.32
N PRO A 282 -20.71 -0.22 -12.77
CA PRO A 282 -19.97 0.07 -14.00
C PRO A 282 -18.44 -0.07 -13.80
N SER A 283 -18.03 -1.15 -13.14
CA SER A 283 -16.65 -1.52 -12.92
C SER A 283 -16.39 -2.92 -13.44
N LYS A 284 -15.14 -3.29 -13.62
CA LYS A 284 -14.77 -4.70 -13.80
C LYS A 284 -15.09 -5.50 -12.54
N SER A 285 -15.33 -6.79 -12.72
CA SER A 285 -15.46 -7.71 -11.61
C SER A 285 -14.17 -7.82 -10.81
N ASN A 286 -14.33 -7.98 -9.50
CA ASN A 286 -13.24 -8.12 -8.57
C ASN A 286 -13.69 -8.96 -7.38
N ALA A 287 -12.71 -9.50 -6.65
CA ALA A 287 -12.97 -10.40 -5.53
C ALA A 287 -13.85 -9.77 -4.43
N ARG A 288 -13.68 -8.48 -4.15
CA ARG A 288 -14.48 -7.77 -3.12
C ARG A 288 -15.95 -7.69 -3.50
N GLY A 289 -16.23 -7.33 -4.76
CA GLY A 289 -17.59 -7.26 -5.29
C GLY A 289 -18.25 -8.64 -5.32
N ARG A 290 -17.51 -9.68 -5.75
CA ARG A 290 -17.99 -11.06 -5.75
C ARG A 290 -18.31 -11.57 -4.35
N LEU A 291 -17.45 -11.29 -3.36
CA LEU A 291 -17.71 -11.62 -1.95
C LEU A 291 -18.93 -10.87 -1.39
N ALA A 292 -19.06 -9.58 -1.70
CA ALA A 292 -20.22 -8.80 -1.28
C ALA A 292 -21.52 -9.39 -1.87
N ALA A 293 -21.51 -9.75 -3.15
CA ALA A 293 -22.64 -10.41 -3.81
C ALA A 293 -22.95 -11.78 -3.19
N TRP A 294 -21.92 -12.57 -2.87
CA TRP A 294 -22.09 -13.86 -2.20
C TRP A 294 -22.76 -13.75 -0.83
N ILE A 295 -22.30 -12.81 0.00
CA ILE A 295 -22.88 -12.59 1.33
C ILE A 295 -24.34 -12.15 1.22
N LYS A 296 -24.64 -11.20 0.31
CA LYS A 296 -26.03 -10.79 0.03
C LYS A 296 -26.88 -11.96 -0.46
N HIS A 297 -26.30 -12.82 -1.30
CA HIS A 297 -26.95 -14.01 -1.81
C HIS A 297 -27.30 -15.00 -0.69
N LEU A 298 -26.36 -15.33 0.20
CA LEU A 298 -26.63 -16.20 1.34
C LEU A 298 -27.76 -15.65 2.23
N VAL A 299 -27.78 -14.34 2.45
CA VAL A 299 -28.84 -13.68 3.21
C VAL A 299 -30.19 -13.81 2.50
N ILE A 300 -30.25 -13.60 1.18
CA ILE A 300 -31.51 -13.76 0.45
C ILE A 300 -31.96 -15.23 0.41
N GLN A 301 -31.03 -16.19 0.37
CA GLN A 301 -31.34 -17.62 0.44
C GLN A 301 -31.98 -17.99 1.78
N VAL A 302 -31.45 -17.45 2.88
CA VAL A 302 -32.04 -17.66 4.22
C VAL A 302 -33.45 -17.07 4.30
N GLN A 303 -33.64 -15.82 3.84
CA GLN A 303 -34.93 -15.13 3.89
C GLN A 303 -36.01 -15.80 3.01
N SER A 304 -35.61 -16.27 1.84
CA SER A 304 -36.49 -16.89 0.85
C SER A 304 -36.69 -18.39 1.05
N GLN A 305 -36.07 -19.00 2.06
CA GLN A 305 -36.07 -20.46 2.25
C GLN A 305 -35.50 -21.24 1.06
N GLY A 306 -34.49 -20.69 0.38
CA GLY A 306 -33.72 -21.39 -0.65
C GLY A 306 -34.16 -21.15 -2.10
N VAL A 307 -35.12 -20.25 -2.35
CA VAL A 307 -35.61 -19.97 -3.72
C VAL A 307 -35.12 -18.66 -4.31
N GLY A 308 -34.43 -17.83 -3.50
CA GLY A 308 -33.90 -16.54 -3.93
C GLY A 308 -32.85 -16.71 -5.03
N GLU A 309 -32.70 -15.68 -5.85
CA GLU A 309 -31.67 -15.65 -6.88
C GLU A 309 -30.85 -14.39 -6.76
N SER A 310 -29.60 -14.42 -7.20
CA SER A 310 -28.82 -13.20 -7.28
C SER A 310 -28.09 -13.03 -8.59
N PHE A 311 -28.16 -11.83 -9.14
CA PHE A 311 -27.57 -11.47 -10.41
C PHE A 311 -26.50 -10.41 -10.20
N PHE A 312 -25.38 -10.59 -10.87
CA PHE A 312 -24.25 -9.68 -10.78
C PHE A 312 -23.84 -9.21 -12.15
N PHE A 313 -23.91 -7.90 -12.35
CA PHE A 313 -23.60 -7.25 -13.61
C PHE A 313 -22.36 -6.37 -13.47
N ARG A 314 -21.33 -6.69 -14.23
CA ARG A 314 -20.09 -5.89 -14.35
C ARG A 314 -19.80 -5.64 -15.81
N THR A 315 -18.80 -4.81 -16.09
CA THR A 315 -18.47 -4.41 -17.46
C THR A 315 -17.81 -5.51 -18.28
N ASP A 316 -17.24 -6.52 -17.61
CA ASP A 316 -16.46 -7.62 -18.22
C ASP A 316 -17.09 -9.01 -18.05
N GLU A 317 -18.04 -9.17 -17.11
CA GLU A 317 -18.74 -10.45 -16.90
C GLU A 317 -20.12 -10.26 -16.30
N GLN A 318 -20.95 -11.28 -16.49
CA GLN A 318 -22.28 -11.38 -15.90
C GLN A 318 -22.45 -12.79 -15.35
N TYR A 319 -22.91 -12.89 -14.11
CA TYR A 319 -23.18 -14.19 -13.50
C TYR A 319 -24.44 -14.18 -12.66
N ARG A 320 -25.02 -15.37 -12.50
CA ARG A 320 -26.12 -15.69 -11.63
C ARG A 320 -25.61 -16.60 -10.52
N LEU A 321 -25.96 -16.28 -9.28
CA LEU A 321 -25.76 -17.16 -8.13
C LEU A 321 -27.02 -18.01 -7.97
N ARG A 322 -26.85 -19.32 -8.11
CA ARG A 322 -27.91 -20.32 -8.03
C ARG A 322 -28.29 -20.62 -6.58
N PRO A 323 -29.50 -21.14 -6.33
CA PRO A 323 -29.91 -21.68 -5.02
C PRO A 323 -28.83 -22.49 -4.32
N VAL A 324 -28.61 -22.16 -3.05
CA VAL A 324 -27.55 -22.75 -2.22
C VAL A 324 -28.18 -23.73 -1.24
N GLU A 325 -27.63 -24.94 -1.14
CA GLU A 325 -28.03 -25.87 -0.09
C GLU A 325 -27.48 -25.41 1.27
N ARG A 326 -28.31 -25.49 2.32
CA ARG A 326 -27.93 -25.10 3.69
C ARG A 326 -27.28 -23.70 3.79
N PRO A 327 -27.95 -22.64 3.30
CA PRO A 327 -27.39 -21.29 3.26
C PRO A 327 -27.03 -20.74 4.66
N MET A 328 -27.75 -21.18 5.69
CA MET A 328 -27.48 -20.82 7.08
C MET A 328 -26.12 -21.34 7.58
N ASP A 329 -25.68 -22.51 7.14
CA ASP A 329 -24.41 -23.10 7.57
C ASP A 329 -23.22 -22.32 6.98
N HIS A 330 -23.31 -21.94 5.71
CA HIS A 330 -22.34 -21.04 5.09
C HIS A 330 -22.30 -19.67 5.79
N LEU A 331 -23.46 -19.09 6.09
CA LEU A 331 -23.53 -17.78 6.74
C LEU A 331 -22.99 -17.82 8.18
N ARG A 332 -23.21 -18.92 8.92
CA ARG A 332 -22.58 -19.17 10.24
C ARG A 332 -21.07 -19.38 10.14
N GLY A 333 -20.58 -20.06 9.09
CA GLY A 333 -19.15 -20.17 8.80
C GLY A 333 -18.51 -18.80 8.63
N LEU A 334 -19.15 -17.90 7.87
CA LEU A 334 -18.71 -16.51 7.74
C LEU A 334 -18.83 -15.75 9.08
N ALA A 335 -19.87 -15.98 9.88
CA ALA A 335 -20.00 -15.36 11.21
C ALA A 335 -18.84 -15.72 12.14
N ASN A 336 -18.40 -16.99 12.12
CA ASN A 336 -17.24 -17.45 12.88
C ASN A 336 -15.96 -16.74 12.44
N LEU A 337 -15.73 -16.64 11.12
CA LEU A 337 -14.56 -15.94 10.58
C LEU A 337 -14.62 -14.43 10.86
N TYR A 338 -15.81 -13.82 10.88
CA TYR A 338 -16.01 -12.43 11.28
C TYR A 338 -15.63 -12.19 12.75
N SER A 339 -16.02 -13.11 13.63
CA SER A 339 -15.60 -13.07 15.04
C SER A 339 -14.08 -13.18 15.17
N LEU A 340 -13.44 -14.05 14.38
CA LEU A 340 -11.99 -14.24 14.40
C LEU A 340 -11.24 -12.99 13.91
N MET A 341 -11.66 -12.41 12.78
CA MET A 341 -11.03 -11.19 12.23
C MET A 341 -11.26 -9.95 13.09
N SER A 342 -12.21 -10.00 14.03
CA SER A 342 -12.43 -8.94 15.01
C SER A 342 -11.54 -9.08 16.26
N GLN A 343 -10.81 -10.19 16.37
CA GLN A 343 -9.95 -10.50 17.51
C GLN A 343 -8.47 -10.57 17.12
N GLN A 344 -8.16 -11.02 15.92
CA GLN A 344 -6.79 -11.21 15.47
C GLN A 344 -6.66 -11.10 13.94
N PRO A 345 -5.43 -10.91 13.41
CA PRO A 345 -5.20 -10.96 11.98
C PRO A 345 -5.59 -12.33 11.43
N VAL A 346 -6.46 -12.36 10.43
CA VAL A 346 -6.86 -13.60 9.74
C VAL A 346 -6.13 -13.73 8.41
N HIS A 347 -5.79 -14.97 8.06
CA HIS A 347 -5.12 -15.31 6.81
C HIS A 347 -6.14 -15.39 5.66
N PHE A 348 -6.88 -14.30 5.45
CA PHE A 348 -7.87 -14.19 4.39
C PHE A 348 -7.67 -12.88 3.63
N PHE A 349 -7.36 -13.02 2.34
CA PHE A 349 -6.97 -11.92 1.48
C PHE A 349 -7.82 -11.98 0.21
N PRO A 350 -8.91 -11.20 0.10
CA PRO A 350 -9.94 -11.42 -0.92
C PRO A 350 -9.43 -11.65 -2.34
N LYS A 351 -8.47 -10.84 -2.80
CA LYS A 351 -7.95 -10.95 -4.18
C LYS A 351 -7.11 -12.22 -4.35
N SER A 352 -6.28 -12.56 -3.37
CA SER A 352 -5.39 -13.72 -3.42
C SER A 352 -6.16 -15.03 -3.16
N SER A 353 -7.10 -15.04 -2.20
CA SER A 353 -8.01 -16.16 -1.93
C SER A 353 -8.91 -16.47 -3.13
N MET A 354 -9.44 -15.46 -3.82
CA MET A 354 -10.22 -15.67 -5.05
C MET A 354 -9.37 -16.33 -6.14
N ALA A 355 -8.16 -15.81 -6.35
CA ALA A 355 -7.25 -16.36 -7.36
C ALA A 355 -6.77 -17.78 -7.02
N PHE A 356 -6.64 -18.11 -5.73
CA PHE A 356 -6.35 -19.46 -5.25
C PHE A 356 -7.51 -20.41 -5.62
N ALA A 357 -8.72 -20.12 -5.16
CA ALA A 357 -9.89 -20.99 -5.34
C ALA A 357 -10.25 -21.17 -6.83
N GLU A 358 -10.22 -20.11 -7.65
CA GLU A 358 -10.47 -20.21 -9.09
C GLU A 358 -9.45 -21.10 -9.80
N GLN A 359 -8.20 -21.11 -9.34
CA GLN A 359 -7.13 -21.91 -9.91
C GLN A 359 -7.22 -23.37 -9.47
N LEU A 360 -7.64 -23.59 -8.21
CA LEU A 360 -7.90 -24.92 -7.65
C LEU A 360 -9.06 -25.60 -8.38
N GLN A 361 -10.20 -24.92 -8.52
CA GLN A 361 -11.37 -25.43 -9.25
C GLN A 361 -11.06 -25.83 -10.71
N LYS A 362 -10.09 -25.15 -11.35
CA LYS A 362 -9.71 -25.40 -12.76
C LYS A 362 -8.74 -26.55 -12.97
N LYS A 363 -7.84 -26.82 -12.01
CA LYS A 363 -6.70 -27.74 -12.23
C LYS A 363 -6.52 -28.79 -11.14
N ASP A 364 -7.28 -28.71 -10.05
CA ASP A 364 -7.17 -29.59 -8.89
C ASP A 364 -5.72 -29.76 -8.39
N ASP A 365 -4.97 -28.65 -8.42
CA ASP A 365 -3.54 -28.58 -8.06
C ASP A 365 -3.31 -27.44 -7.08
N GLY A 366 -3.17 -27.81 -5.80
CA GLY A 366 -2.93 -26.87 -4.70
C GLY A 366 -1.65 -26.05 -4.85
N ALA A 367 -0.57 -26.63 -5.41
CA ALA A 367 0.68 -25.91 -5.60
C ALA A 367 0.55 -24.85 -6.71
N ALA A 368 -0.14 -25.19 -7.81
CA ALA A 368 -0.44 -24.21 -8.86
C ALA A 368 -1.40 -23.12 -8.37
N ALA A 369 -2.39 -23.46 -7.55
CA ALA A 369 -3.31 -22.51 -6.92
C ALA A 369 -2.58 -21.54 -5.99
N LEU A 370 -1.69 -22.06 -5.13
CA LEU A 370 -0.89 -21.22 -4.23
C LEU A 370 0.03 -20.29 -5.01
N ARG A 371 0.69 -20.76 -6.08
CA ARG A 371 1.48 -19.89 -6.97
C ARG A 371 0.63 -18.75 -7.54
N LYS A 372 -0.62 -19.01 -7.88
CA LYS A 372 -1.54 -17.99 -8.42
C LYS A 372 -1.97 -16.97 -7.36
N ALA A 373 -2.15 -17.39 -6.12
CA ALA A 373 -2.37 -16.51 -4.98
C ALA A 373 -1.16 -15.59 -4.77
N ARG A 374 0.05 -16.16 -4.75
CA ARG A 374 1.33 -15.44 -4.59
C ARG A 374 1.53 -14.37 -5.67
N GLU A 375 1.16 -14.64 -6.92
CA GLU A 375 1.18 -13.64 -8.01
C GLU A 375 0.25 -12.43 -7.76
N ASN A 376 -0.87 -12.62 -7.07
CA ASN A 376 -1.80 -11.53 -6.73
C ASN A 376 -1.38 -10.81 -5.45
N TRP A 377 -0.75 -11.53 -4.53
CA TRP A 377 -0.23 -11.00 -3.28
C TRP A 377 0.99 -10.10 -3.48
N TRP A 378 2.11 -10.59 -4.04
CA TRP A 378 3.34 -9.79 -4.24
C TRP A 378 3.41 -9.05 -5.57
N GLY A 379 2.57 -9.43 -6.54
CA GLY A 379 2.68 -8.97 -7.92
C GLY A 379 3.55 -9.94 -8.74
N GLY A 380 2.97 -10.47 -9.82
CA GLY A 380 3.67 -11.40 -10.71
C GLY A 380 4.72 -10.72 -11.60
N LYS A 381 5.41 -11.53 -12.41
CA LYS A 381 6.49 -11.12 -13.34
C LYS A 381 6.13 -9.96 -14.28
N ASN A 382 4.84 -9.73 -14.55
CA ASN A 382 4.36 -8.66 -15.41
C ASN A 382 4.04 -7.35 -14.67
N ASN A 383 4.53 -7.21 -13.43
CA ASN A 383 4.32 -6.04 -12.58
C ASN A 383 2.84 -5.65 -12.52
N LYS A 384 1.97 -6.62 -12.15
CA LYS A 384 0.52 -6.40 -12.08
C LYS A 384 0.27 -5.12 -11.26
N PRO A 385 -0.52 -4.17 -11.79
CA PRO A 385 -0.81 -2.96 -11.05
C PRO A 385 -1.53 -3.32 -9.73
N PHE A 386 -1.06 -2.75 -8.63
CA PHE A 386 -1.63 -2.87 -7.28
C PHE A 386 -1.67 -4.31 -6.72
N PRO A 387 -0.52 -4.94 -6.42
CA PRO A 387 -0.48 -6.19 -5.65
C PRO A 387 -1.18 -6.03 -4.29
N GLU A 388 -1.82 -7.10 -3.81
CA GLU A 388 -2.63 -7.04 -2.59
C GLU A 388 -1.78 -6.69 -1.36
N SER A 389 -0.53 -7.15 -1.30
CA SER A 389 0.42 -6.86 -0.21
C SER A 389 0.80 -5.39 -0.07
N GLN A 390 0.55 -4.53 -1.08
CA GLN A 390 0.79 -3.09 -0.98
C GLN A 390 -0.28 -2.35 -0.16
N ASN A 391 -1.36 -3.02 0.24
CA ASN A 391 -2.33 -2.45 1.16
C ASN A 391 -1.64 -2.13 2.51
N PRO A 392 -1.65 -0.86 2.99
CA PRO A 392 -0.96 -0.48 4.22
C PRO A 392 -1.38 -1.29 5.45
N TYR A 393 -2.65 -1.70 5.52
CA TYR A 393 -3.16 -2.52 6.62
C TYR A 393 -2.56 -3.93 6.60
N TYR A 394 -2.34 -4.51 5.42
CA TYR A 394 -1.66 -5.79 5.29
C TYR A 394 -0.15 -5.67 5.54
N GLN A 395 0.48 -4.57 5.12
CA GLN A 395 1.91 -4.33 5.41
C GLN A 395 2.17 -4.25 6.91
N LEU A 396 1.30 -3.57 7.66
CA LEU A 396 1.46 -3.47 9.11
C LEU A 396 1.33 -4.83 9.81
N LEU A 397 0.36 -5.65 9.40
CA LEU A 397 0.06 -6.92 10.08
C LEU A 397 0.89 -8.11 9.60
N PHE A 398 1.26 -8.14 8.31
CA PHE A 398 1.86 -9.29 7.64
C PHE A 398 3.15 -8.95 6.86
N GLY A 399 3.66 -7.71 6.94
CA GLY A 399 4.75 -7.25 6.08
C GLY A 399 6.10 -7.95 6.29
N GLN A 400 6.28 -8.65 7.42
CA GLN A 400 7.54 -9.32 7.79
C GLN A 400 7.52 -10.83 7.55
N THR A 401 6.37 -11.40 7.15
CA THR A 401 6.18 -12.85 7.01
C THR A 401 5.48 -13.19 5.71
N ASP A 402 5.51 -14.46 5.31
CA ASP A 402 4.67 -14.97 4.23
C ASP A 402 3.31 -15.41 4.81
N PRO A 403 2.21 -14.70 4.55
CA PRO A 403 0.92 -15.03 5.14
C PRO A 403 0.11 -16.03 4.29
N LEU A 404 0.68 -16.54 3.19
CA LEU A 404 0.04 -17.52 2.31
C LEU A 404 0.46 -18.94 2.68
N ASP A 405 0.06 -19.36 3.88
CA ASP A 405 0.33 -20.66 4.50
C ASP A 405 -0.88 -21.63 4.40
N GLU A 406 -0.83 -22.73 5.14
CA GLU A 406 -1.92 -23.73 5.17
C GLU A 406 -3.25 -23.14 5.67
N VAL A 407 -3.20 -22.28 6.70
CA VAL A 407 -4.38 -21.60 7.24
C VAL A 407 -5.02 -20.70 6.18
N PHE A 408 -4.21 -20.01 5.38
CA PHE A 408 -4.72 -19.25 4.23
C PHE A 408 -5.44 -20.14 3.22
N MET A 409 -4.88 -21.31 2.88
CA MET A 409 -5.46 -22.22 1.88
C MET A 409 -6.83 -22.74 2.34
N GLU A 410 -6.92 -23.22 3.58
CA GLU A 410 -8.18 -23.70 4.18
C GLU A 410 -9.23 -22.59 4.22
N THR A 411 -8.84 -21.39 4.67
CA THR A 411 -9.76 -20.25 4.78
C THR A 411 -10.24 -19.79 3.39
N ALA A 412 -9.35 -19.76 2.40
CA ALA A 412 -9.70 -19.40 1.03
C ALA A 412 -10.68 -20.39 0.41
N GLU A 413 -10.47 -21.69 0.60
CA GLU A 413 -11.37 -22.73 0.11
C GLU A 413 -12.74 -22.66 0.78
N GLN A 414 -12.78 -22.58 2.12
CA GLN A 414 -14.02 -22.52 2.89
C GLN A 414 -14.91 -21.32 2.50
N VAL A 415 -14.30 -20.16 2.24
CA VAL A 415 -15.05 -18.93 1.95
C VAL A 415 -15.40 -18.79 0.47
N ILE A 416 -14.48 -19.14 -0.44
CA ILE A 416 -14.60 -18.83 -1.86
C ILE A 416 -15.15 -20.00 -2.68
N MET A 417 -14.83 -21.25 -2.33
CA MET A 417 -15.26 -22.40 -3.15
C MET A 417 -16.79 -22.49 -3.27
N PRO A 418 -17.57 -22.33 -2.19
CA PRO A 418 -19.03 -22.34 -2.28
C PRO A 418 -19.59 -21.27 -3.22
N LEU A 419 -18.97 -20.09 -3.25
CA LEU A 419 -19.32 -19.01 -4.19
C LEU A 419 -19.07 -19.43 -5.64
N LEU A 420 -17.93 -20.05 -5.93
CA LEU A 420 -17.58 -20.49 -7.29
C LEU A 420 -18.50 -21.62 -7.77
N ASP A 421 -18.86 -22.57 -6.90
CA ASP A 421 -19.70 -23.71 -7.26
C ASP A 421 -21.15 -23.30 -7.58
N HIS A 422 -21.62 -22.22 -6.95
CA HIS A 422 -22.97 -21.68 -7.19
C HIS A 422 -22.99 -20.56 -8.24
N SER A 423 -21.82 -20.14 -8.75
CA SER A 423 -21.70 -19.09 -9.76
C SER A 423 -21.86 -19.64 -11.18
N GLU A 424 -22.94 -19.27 -11.85
CA GLU A 424 -23.22 -19.59 -13.24
C GLU A 424 -22.97 -18.36 -14.13
N LYS A 425 -22.08 -18.48 -15.11
CA LYS A 425 -21.77 -17.39 -16.04
C LYS A 425 -22.88 -17.25 -17.10
N LEU A 426 -23.43 -16.05 -17.26
CA LEU A 426 -24.49 -15.75 -18.22
C LEU A 426 -23.95 -15.29 -19.59
N VAL A 427 -22.87 -14.50 -19.60
CA VAL A 427 -22.17 -13.96 -20.80
C VAL A 427 -20.68 -13.82 -20.53
#